data_AF-A0A376B4E6-F1
#
_entry.id   AF-A0A376B4E6-F1
#
_cell.length_a   1.000
_cell.length_b   1.000
_cell.length_c   1.000
_cell.angle_alpha   90.00
_cell.angle_beta   90.00
_cell.angle_gamma   90.00
#
_symmetry.space_group_name_H-M   'P 1'
#
loop_
_entity.id
_entity.type
_entity.pdbx_description
1 polymer ?
#
loop_
_entity_poly.entity_id
_entity_poly.type
_entity_poly.pdbx_seq_one_letter_code
_entity_poly.pdbx_strand_id
1 'polypeptide(L)'
;MYVEITSQEQFTKLTTAEATDKLVSIYFHTSWAEPCSAMTPVFKAASVDHTNKDVIFLSIDAENYSEIAELFDVSSVPYFVFIKNGTILKELASATPKDYVKILNSLNVTSSTSQLQEQNTASGSSAPTKKNNTATENNYDVGTNDREQGEDEDEEEEEEEESEEQLNERLKQLTHAAPVMLFMKGTPNEPKCGFSRQMVGILREHQIKFGFFDILKDDGVRQGLKKFSDWPTYPQLYIKGELQGGLDIIKESIEEDADFFQHALEA
;
A
#
# COMPACT_ATOMS: atom_id res chain seq x y z
N MET A 1 -3.41 -6.87 19.89
CA MET A 1 -4.37 -7.55 19.01
C MET A 1 -4.13 -7.02 17.62
N TYR A 2 -4.15 -7.84 16.56
CA TYR A 2 -4.08 -7.33 15.19
C TYR A 2 -5.46 -6.89 14.70
N VAL A 3 -5.48 -5.99 13.73
CA VAL A 3 -6.67 -5.56 13.00
C VAL A 3 -6.61 -6.16 11.60
N GLU A 4 -7.68 -6.80 11.18
CA GLU A 4 -7.85 -7.24 9.80
C GLU A 4 -8.38 -6.06 8.97
N ILE A 5 -7.75 -5.83 7.81
CA ILE A 5 -8.14 -4.75 6.91
C ILE A 5 -9.32 -5.20 6.06
N THR A 6 -10.40 -4.42 6.09
CA THR A 6 -11.63 -4.61 5.33
C THR A 6 -11.95 -3.44 4.38
N SER A 7 -11.14 -2.37 4.35
CA SER A 7 -11.24 -1.30 3.35
C SER A 7 -9.97 -0.46 3.20
N GLN A 8 -9.82 0.20 2.04
CA GLN A 8 -8.73 1.15 1.77
C GLN A 8 -8.78 2.40 2.68
N GLU A 9 -9.98 2.85 3.09
CA GLU A 9 -10.14 3.95 4.05
C GLU A 9 -9.60 3.55 5.42
N GLN A 10 -10.01 2.38 5.94
CA GLN A 10 -9.56 1.85 7.22
C GLN A 10 -8.03 1.66 7.22
N PHE A 11 -7.46 1.13 6.14
CA PHE A 11 -6.01 1.02 5.96
C PHE A 11 -5.32 2.39 6.01
N THR A 12 -5.83 3.37 5.26
CA THR A 12 -5.29 4.74 5.23
C THR A 12 -5.32 5.37 6.62
N LYS A 13 -6.44 5.23 7.33
CA LYS A 13 -6.64 5.74 8.69
C LYS A 13 -5.66 5.13 9.70
N LEU A 14 -5.49 3.80 9.66
CA LEU A 14 -4.62 3.03 10.55
C LEU A 14 -3.13 3.11 10.21
N THR A 15 -2.75 3.64 9.05
CA THR A 15 -1.34 3.88 8.65
C THR A 15 -0.93 5.36 8.70
N THR A 16 -1.90 6.29 8.82
CA THR A 16 -1.64 7.73 8.89
C THR A 16 -2.12 8.33 10.22
N ALA A 17 -3.38 8.79 10.31
CA ALA A 17 -3.90 9.57 11.43
C ALA A 17 -3.82 8.84 12.78
N GLU A 18 -4.15 7.54 12.81
CA GLU A 18 -4.15 6.73 14.04
C GLU A 18 -2.78 6.11 14.37
N ALA A 19 -1.80 6.25 13.45
CA ALA A 19 -0.44 5.70 13.54
C ALA A 19 0.61 6.69 14.08
N THR A 20 0.22 7.89 14.52
CA THR A 20 1.14 8.95 14.95
C THR A 20 2.14 8.45 16.01
N ASP A 21 3.43 8.52 15.68
CA ASP A 21 4.59 8.01 16.43
C ASP A 21 4.60 6.51 16.80
N LYS A 22 3.67 5.72 16.24
CA LYS A 22 3.65 4.26 16.40
C LYS A 22 4.37 3.57 15.26
N LEU A 23 4.91 2.39 15.55
CA LEU A 23 5.32 1.45 14.51
C LEU A 23 4.06 0.71 14.01
N VAL A 24 3.91 0.58 12.69
CA VAL A 24 2.89 -0.26 12.06
C VAL A 24 3.58 -1.46 11.44
N SER A 25 3.16 -2.68 11.81
CA SER A 25 3.58 -3.94 11.21
C SER A 25 2.44 -4.49 10.36
N ILE A 26 2.59 -4.39 9.05
CA ILE A 26 1.63 -4.87 8.05
C ILE A 26 2.05 -6.28 7.61
N TYR A 27 1.08 -7.18 7.50
CA TYR A 27 1.24 -8.56 7.04
C TYR A 27 0.29 -8.82 5.87
N PHE A 28 0.86 -8.96 4.68
CA PHE A 28 0.15 -9.41 3.48
C PHE A 28 0.19 -10.94 3.39
N HIS A 29 -0.98 -11.55 3.24
CA HIS A 29 -1.16 -13.00 3.19
C HIS A 29 -2.22 -13.41 2.16
N THR A 30 -2.33 -14.71 1.90
CA THR A 30 -3.58 -15.32 1.45
C THR A 30 -3.91 -16.49 2.37
N SER A 31 -5.21 -16.78 2.54
CA SER A 31 -5.68 -17.85 3.43
C SER A 31 -5.25 -19.26 3.01
N TRP A 32 -4.96 -19.48 1.72
CA TRP A 32 -4.62 -20.78 1.13
C TRP A 32 -3.11 -21.04 0.98
N ALA A 33 -2.25 -20.02 1.12
CA ALA A 33 -0.82 -20.20 0.92
C ALA A 33 -0.15 -20.90 2.13
N GLU A 34 0.48 -22.06 1.88
CA GLU A 34 1.21 -22.83 2.92
C GLU A 34 2.28 -21.98 3.64
N PRO A 35 3.11 -21.16 2.98
CA PRO A 35 4.05 -20.26 3.66
C PRO A 35 3.38 -19.25 4.60
N CYS A 36 2.16 -18.77 4.29
CA CYS A 36 1.38 -17.90 5.18
C CYS A 36 0.91 -18.66 6.43
N SER A 37 0.55 -19.94 6.30
CA SER A 37 0.14 -20.78 7.44
C SER A 37 1.24 -20.90 8.52
N ALA A 38 2.52 -20.84 8.15
CA ALA A 38 3.64 -20.81 9.09
C ALA A 38 3.82 -19.44 9.78
N MET A 39 3.50 -18.33 9.10
CA MET A 39 3.71 -16.97 9.61
C MET A 39 2.52 -16.41 10.41
N THR A 40 1.29 -16.76 10.05
CA THR A 40 0.07 -16.33 10.75
C THR A 40 0.08 -16.56 12.28
N PRO A 41 0.47 -17.72 12.83
CA PRO A 41 0.55 -17.89 14.29
C PRO A 41 1.64 -17.02 14.94
N VAL A 42 2.72 -16.72 14.22
CA VAL A 42 3.84 -15.88 14.70
C VAL A 42 3.42 -14.42 14.77
N PHE A 43 2.79 -13.92 13.70
CA PHE A 43 2.21 -12.57 13.65
C PHE A 43 1.14 -12.40 14.73
N LYS A 44 0.23 -13.37 14.87
CA LYS A 44 -0.81 -13.38 15.90
C LYS A 44 -0.22 -13.33 17.31
N ALA A 45 0.80 -14.14 17.61
CA ALA A 45 1.50 -14.14 18.89
C ALA A 45 2.19 -12.80 19.17
N ALA A 46 2.95 -12.27 18.21
CA ALA A 46 3.61 -10.96 18.32
C ALA A 46 2.61 -9.83 18.58
N SER A 47 1.43 -9.88 17.96
CA SER A 47 0.37 -8.89 18.13
C SER A 47 -0.28 -8.85 19.51
N VAL A 48 -0.19 -9.93 20.30
CA VAL A 48 -0.75 -10.02 21.66
C VAL A 48 0.31 -9.95 22.75
N ASP A 49 1.59 -9.87 22.40
CA ASP A 49 2.66 -9.65 23.36
C ASP A 49 2.63 -8.20 23.88
N HIS A 50 2.54 -8.06 25.20
CA HIS A 50 2.59 -6.79 25.92
C HIS A 50 3.84 -5.92 25.65
N THR A 51 4.95 -6.52 25.18
CA THR A 51 6.15 -5.78 24.76
C THR A 51 5.96 -5.00 23.45
N ASN A 52 4.96 -5.38 22.64
CA ASN A 52 4.60 -4.72 21.39
C ASN A 52 3.32 -3.85 21.52
N LYS A 53 2.95 -3.45 22.75
CA LYS A 53 1.72 -2.66 23.03
C LYS A 53 1.61 -1.34 22.22
N ASP A 54 2.75 -0.78 21.81
CA ASP A 54 2.84 0.50 21.08
C ASP A 54 2.98 0.30 19.55
N VAL A 55 2.88 -0.96 19.09
CA VAL A 55 2.90 -1.35 17.68
C VAL A 55 1.47 -1.64 17.20
N ILE A 56 1.09 -1.06 16.06
CA ILE A 56 -0.15 -1.41 15.35
C ILE A 56 0.13 -2.61 14.46
N PHE A 57 -0.66 -3.68 14.57
CA PHE A 57 -0.54 -4.87 13.72
C PHE A 57 -1.71 -4.93 12.76
N LEU A 58 -1.44 -4.90 11.45
CA LEU A 58 -2.45 -4.96 10.39
C LEU A 58 -2.26 -6.24 9.57
N SER A 59 -3.32 -7.03 9.40
CA SER A 59 -3.33 -8.18 8.46
C SER A 59 -4.18 -7.84 7.25
N ILE A 60 -3.68 -8.15 6.06
CA ILE A 60 -4.28 -7.81 4.77
C ILE A 60 -4.27 -9.06 3.90
N ASP A 61 -5.45 -9.50 3.47
CA ASP A 61 -5.52 -10.53 2.44
C ASP A 61 -5.21 -9.90 1.06
N ALA A 62 -4.13 -10.37 0.44
CA ALA A 62 -3.52 -9.74 -0.73
C ALA A 62 -4.31 -9.97 -2.03
N GLU A 63 -5.23 -10.93 -2.06
CA GLU A 63 -6.16 -11.10 -3.18
C GLU A 63 -7.36 -10.17 -3.02
N ASN A 64 -8.00 -10.20 -1.84
CA ASN A 64 -9.19 -9.39 -1.58
C ASN A 64 -8.90 -7.88 -1.52
N TYR A 65 -7.68 -7.48 -1.20
CA TYR A 65 -7.21 -6.09 -1.17
C TYR A 65 -5.99 -5.89 -2.06
N SER A 66 -6.06 -6.45 -3.28
CA SER A 66 -5.04 -6.37 -4.33
C SER A 66 -4.54 -4.94 -4.60
N GLU A 67 -5.40 -3.93 -4.50
CA GLU A 67 -5.00 -2.52 -4.59
C GLU A 67 -3.99 -2.10 -3.53
N ILE A 68 -4.19 -2.55 -2.29
CA ILE A 68 -3.32 -2.22 -1.16
C ILE A 68 -2.03 -3.03 -1.27
N ALA A 69 -2.10 -4.28 -1.72
CA ALA A 69 -0.94 -5.10 -2.06
C ALA A 69 -0.09 -4.45 -3.18
N GLU A 70 -0.72 -3.86 -4.20
CA GLU A 70 -0.07 -3.07 -5.25
C GLU A 70 0.53 -1.74 -4.77
N LEU A 71 0.16 -1.19 -3.61
CA LEU A 71 0.82 0.01 -3.06
C LEU A 71 2.22 -0.29 -2.49
N PHE A 72 2.52 -1.57 -2.23
CA PHE A 72 3.81 -2.07 -1.73
C PHE A 72 4.42 -3.12 -2.69
N ASP A 73 3.92 -3.16 -3.93
CA ASP A 73 4.32 -4.03 -5.03
C ASP A 73 4.54 -5.51 -4.60
N VAL A 74 3.58 -6.01 -3.80
CA VAL A 74 3.56 -7.36 -3.22
C VAL A 74 3.34 -8.42 -4.32
N SER A 75 4.44 -8.99 -4.80
CA SER A 75 4.47 -10.03 -5.84
C SER A 75 4.38 -11.47 -5.31
N SER A 76 4.46 -11.66 -4.00
CA SER A 76 4.36 -12.97 -3.33
C SER A 76 4.00 -12.80 -1.85
N VAL A 77 3.46 -13.84 -1.22
CA VAL A 77 3.08 -13.86 0.21
C VAL A 77 3.69 -15.09 0.91
N PRO A 78 4.06 -15.01 2.21
CA PRO A 78 3.84 -13.92 3.16
C PRO A 78 4.84 -12.76 2.98
N TYR A 79 4.32 -11.53 2.95
CA TYR A 79 5.11 -10.31 2.79
C TYR A 79 4.82 -9.34 3.94
N PHE A 80 5.84 -8.67 4.47
CA PHE A 80 5.71 -7.74 5.59
C PHE A 80 6.27 -6.36 5.28
N VAL A 81 5.56 -5.32 5.73
CA VAL A 81 6.00 -3.91 5.70
C VAL A 81 5.99 -3.36 7.12
N PHE A 82 7.04 -2.62 7.48
CA PHE A 82 7.14 -1.88 8.72
C PHE A 82 7.13 -0.37 8.42
N ILE A 83 6.12 0.36 8.87
CA ILE A 83 5.93 1.80 8.62
C ILE A 83 5.99 2.56 9.94
N LYS A 84 6.56 3.77 9.95
CA LYS A 84 6.36 4.75 11.03
C LYS A 84 6.26 6.16 10.45
N ASN A 85 5.27 6.93 10.90
CA ASN A 85 5.01 8.32 10.46
C ASN A 85 4.95 8.47 8.92
N GLY A 86 4.31 7.52 8.24
CA GLY A 86 4.20 7.49 6.77
C GLY A 86 5.43 7.01 6.00
N THR A 87 6.56 6.78 6.68
CA THR A 87 7.81 6.28 6.08
C THR A 87 7.91 4.76 6.25
N ILE A 88 8.16 4.04 5.15
CA ILE A 88 8.53 2.62 5.20
C ILE A 88 9.95 2.52 5.80
N LEU A 89 10.08 1.79 6.90
CA LEU A 89 11.36 1.52 7.57
C LEU A 89 12.00 0.22 7.08
N LYS A 90 11.19 -0.80 6.79
CA LYS A 90 11.67 -2.10 6.32
C LYS A 90 10.59 -2.93 5.63
N GLU A 91 11.00 -3.70 4.64
CA GLU A 91 10.22 -4.73 3.95
C GLU A 91 10.87 -6.12 4.11
N LEU A 92 10.05 -7.18 4.00
CA LEU A 92 10.48 -8.58 4.09
C LEU A 92 9.57 -9.47 3.22
N ALA A 93 10.01 -9.75 1.98
CA ALA A 93 9.29 -10.58 1.00
C ALA A 93 9.48 -12.11 1.17
N SER A 94 10.53 -12.53 1.88
CA SER A 94 10.76 -13.94 2.24
C SER A 94 10.95 -14.02 3.74
N ALA A 95 9.82 -14.13 4.44
CA ALA A 95 9.76 -14.02 5.89
C ALA A 95 9.89 -15.38 6.57
N THR A 96 11.02 -15.61 7.27
CA THR A 96 11.04 -16.65 8.31
C THR A 96 10.47 -16.09 9.62
N PRO A 97 9.89 -16.94 10.49
CA PRO A 97 9.45 -16.55 11.82
C PRO A 97 10.52 -15.82 12.66
N LYS A 98 11.80 -16.17 12.46
CA LYS A 98 12.92 -15.58 13.21
C LYS A 98 13.26 -14.18 12.72
N ASP A 99 13.27 -13.98 11.41
CA ASP A 99 13.65 -12.70 10.80
C ASP A 99 12.57 -11.64 11.01
N TYR A 100 11.29 -12.03 10.92
CA TYR A 100 10.16 -11.17 11.30
C TYR A 100 10.28 -10.66 12.75
N VAL A 101 10.43 -11.56 13.72
CA VAL A 101 10.53 -11.19 15.15
C VAL A 101 11.79 -10.36 15.43
N LYS A 102 12.92 -10.70 14.78
CA LYS A 102 14.17 -9.92 14.89
C LYS A 102 14.00 -8.48 14.38
N ILE A 103 13.37 -8.30 13.22
CA ILE A 103 13.12 -6.96 12.64
C ILE A 103 12.14 -6.17 13.51
N LEU A 104 11.00 -6.76 13.87
CA LEU A 104 9.99 -6.17 14.75
C LEU A 104 10.62 -5.64 16.05
N ASN A 105 11.38 -6.49 16.75
CA ASN A 105 12.03 -6.12 18.00
C ASN A 105 13.04 -4.98 17.81
N SER A 106 13.81 -4.99 16.71
CA SER A 106 14.79 -3.92 16.45
C SER A 106 14.14 -2.56 16.19
N LEU A 107 13.04 -2.51 15.42
CA LEU A 107 12.33 -1.27 15.10
C LEU A 107 11.49 -0.75 16.28
N ASN A 108 10.91 -1.65 17.08
CA ASN A 108 10.18 -1.29 18.29
C ASN A 108 11.14 -0.65 19.33
N VAL A 109 12.33 -1.22 19.54
CA VAL A 109 13.34 -0.64 20.45
C VAL A 109 13.85 0.72 20.00
N THR A 110 14.11 0.93 18.70
CA THR A 110 14.56 2.24 18.17
C THR A 110 13.58 3.37 18.49
N SER A 111 12.28 3.10 18.59
CA SER A 111 11.28 4.11 18.98
C SER A 111 11.40 4.58 20.43
N SER A 112 12.11 3.84 21.30
CA SER A 112 12.31 4.19 22.71
C SER A 112 13.65 4.89 23.01
N THR A 113 14.62 4.89 22.08
CA THR A 113 16.00 5.33 22.36
C THR A 113 16.35 6.66 21.67
N SER A 114 15.69 7.73 22.12
CA SER A 114 16.06 9.12 21.81
C SER A 114 16.19 10.00 23.06
N GLN A 115 16.67 9.43 24.16
CA GLN A 115 17.27 10.21 25.25
C GLN A 115 18.21 9.39 26.14
N LEU A 116 19.45 9.88 26.21
CA LEU A 116 20.49 9.63 27.21
C LEU A 116 21.12 8.23 27.36
N GLN A 117 22.43 8.29 27.54
CA GLN A 117 23.33 7.20 27.95
C GLN A 117 23.71 7.41 29.43
N GLU A 118 24.33 6.40 30.05
CA GLU A 118 25.01 6.42 31.36
C GLU A 118 24.21 6.07 32.64
N GLN A 119 24.60 4.91 33.19
CA GLN A 119 24.90 4.62 34.61
C GLN A 119 23.81 4.28 35.65
N ASN A 120 23.87 3.00 36.05
CA ASN A 120 23.99 2.49 37.43
C ASN A 120 22.75 2.16 38.32
N THR A 121 22.73 0.87 38.71
CA THR A 121 22.41 0.31 40.05
C THR A 121 20.98 0.36 40.63
N ALA A 122 20.27 -0.76 40.41
CA ALA A 122 19.85 -1.73 41.43
C ALA A 122 18.70 -1.43 42.44
N SER A 123 17.72 -2.35 42.39
CA SER A 123 16.92 -2.90 43.51
C SER A 123 15.76 -2.06 44.11
N GLY A 124 14.60 -2.70 44.33
CA GLY A 124 13.47 -2.12 45.05
C GLY A 124 12.11 -2.76 44.73
N SER A 125 11.66 -3.72 45.55
CA SER A 125 10.29 -4.27 45.48
C SER A 125 9.26 -3.33 46.10
N SER A 126 8.04 -3.24 45.54
CA SER A 126 6.76 -3.62 46.22
C SER A 126 5.50 -2.96 45.63
N ALA A 127 4.38 -3.69 45.66
CA ALA A 127 2.99 -3.19 45.60
C ALA A 127 2.33 -3.47 46.99
N PRO A 128 0.99 -3.38 47.25
CA PRO A 128 -0.14 -2.85 46.46
C PRO A 128 -1.19 -2.00 47.25
N THR A 129 -2.15 -1.35 46.57
CA THR A 129 -3.62 -1.21 46.88
C THR A 129 -4.25 -0.22 45.86
N LYS A 130 -5.52 -0.22 45.36
CA LYS A 130 -6.81 -0.96 45.49
C LYS A 130 -7.96 -0.17 46.19
N LYS A 131 -9.07 0.08 45.42
CA LYS A 131 -10.41 0.64 45.81
C LYS A 131 -10.46 2.15 46.13
N ASN A 132 -11.56 2.91 45.95
CA ASN A 132 -12.97 2.67 45.52
C ASN A 132 -13.51 3.98 44.83
N ASN A 133 -14.76 4.25 44.39
CA ASN A 133 -16.11 3.64 44.51
C ASN A 133 -17.09 4.13 43.37
N THR A 134 -18.38 3.74 43.46
CA THR A 134 -19.66 4.43 43.08
C THR A 134 -19.60 5.76 42.28
N ALA A 135 -20.19 5.99 41.09
CA ALA A 135 -21.45 5.58 40.40
C ALA A 135 -22.65 6.55 40.55
N THR A 136 -23.30 6.89 39.42
CA THR A 136 -24.64 7.48 39.31
C THR A 136 -25.27 7.10 37.96
N GLU A 137 -26.56 6.79 37.97
CA GLU A 137 -27.39 6.52 36.78
C GLU A 137 -28.10 7.80 36.31
N ASN A 138 -28.62 7.80 35.07
CA ASN A 138 -30.00 8.23 34.78
C ASN A 138 -30.40 7.91 33.33
N ASN A 139 -31.66 7.51 33.14
CA ASN A 139 -32.24 7.16 31.83
C ASN A 139 -33.05 8.32 31.23
N TYR A 140 -33.07 8.38 29.89
CA TYR A 140 -34.19 8.81 29.03
C TYR A 140 -33.97 8.16 27.64
N ASP A 141 -34.95 7.89 26.78
CA ASP A 141 -36.37 7.49 26.91
C ASP A 141 -36.80 6.97 25.50
N VAL A 142 -38.04 6.52 25.31
CA VAL A 142 -38.52 5.88 24.05
C VAL A 142 -39.28 6.84 23.12
N GLY A 143 -39.01 6.74 21.81
CA GLY A 143 -39.84 7.27 20.71
C GLY A 143 -39.14 7.12 19.35
N THR A 144 -39.41 6.12 18.49
CA THR A 144 -40.59 5.80 17.66
C THR A 144 -40.73 6.65 16.38
N ASN A 145 -40.56 5.97 15.23
CA ASN A 145 -40.95 6.37 13.86
C ASN A 145 -40.13 7.58 13.30
N ASP A 146 -39.92 7.75 12.00
CA ASP A 146 -40.81 7.48 10.86
C ASP A 146 -40.24 6.64 9.70
N ARG A 147 -41.14 6.26 8.78
CA ARG A 147 -40.83 5.83 7.41
C ARG A 147 -41.11 7.00 6.47
N GLU A 148 -40.20 7.26 5.53
CA GLU A 148 -40.59 7.64 4.16
C GLU A 148 -39.72 6.84 3.18
N GLN A 149 -40.35 6.31 2.13
CA GLN A 149 -39.66 5.70 0.99
C GLN A 149 -39.69 6.73 -0.14
N GLY A 150 -38.52 7.11 -0.64
CA GLY A 150 -38.36 7.67 -1.98
C GLY A 150 -37.91 6.54 -2.89
N GLU A 151 -38.67 6.28 -3.95
CA GLU A 151 -38.27 5.38 -5.04
C GLU A 151 -37.80 6.29 -6.17
N ASP A 152 -36.51 6.62 -6.17
CA ASP A 152 -35.87 7.25 -7.32
C ASP A 152 -35.62 6.15 -8.36
N GLU A 153 -36.23 6.28 -9.55
CA GLU A 153 -36.07 5.34 -10.66
C GLU A 153 -34.73 5.63 -11.37
N ASP A 154 -33.64 5.06 -10.83
CA ASP A 154 -32.34 5.04 -11.51
C ASP A 154 -32.47 4.28 -12.84
N GLU A 155 -32.31 4.98 -13.96
CA GLU A 155 -32.19 4.35 -15.28
C GLU A 155 -30.84 3.62 -15.35
N GLU A 156 -30.83 2.32 -15.05
CA GLU A 156 -29.67 1.43 -15.20
C GLU A 156 -29.23 1.39 -16.67
N GLU A 157 -28.28 2.25 -17.06
CA GLU A 157 -27.54 2.09 -18.32
C GLU A 157 -26.79 0.75 -18.27
N GLU A 158 -27.25 -0.23 -19.04
CA GLU A 158 -26.57 -1.53 -19.18
C GLU A 158 -25.16 -1.31 -19.75
N GLU A 159 -24.13 -1.31 -18.90
CA GLU A 159 -22.73 -1.23 -19.32
C GLU A 159 -22.38 -2.47 -20.17
N GLU A 160 -22.39 -2.31 -21.51
CA GLU A 160 -21.93 -3.35 -22.44
C GLU A 160 -20.47 -3.72 -22.12
N GLU A 161 -20.23 -4.91 -21.57
CA GLU A 161 -18.89 -5.38 -21.20
C GLU A 161 -17.92 -5.30 -22.39
N GLU A 162 -16.91 -4.42 -22.30
CA GLU A 162 -15.92 -4.23 -23.37
C GLU A 162 -15.17 -5.54 -23.65
N SER A 163 -15.34 -6.07 -24.87
CA SER A 163 -14.72 -7.35 -25.25
C SER A 163 -13.19 -7.24 -25.30
N GLU A 164 -12.51 -8.38 -25.13
CA GLU A 164 -11.04 -8.43 -25.14
C GLU A 164 -10.41 -7.86 -26.43
N GLU A 165 -11.10 -7.96 -27.58
CA GLU A 165 -10.63 -7.34 -28.84
C GLU A 165 -10.74 -5.81 -28.80
N GLN A 166 -11.89 -5.27 -28.37
CA GLN A 166 -12.10 -3.82 -28.19
C GLN A 166 -11.13 -3.22 -27.17
N LEU A 167 -10.97 -3.88 -26.01
CA LEU A 167 -10.02 -3.46 -24.98
C LEU A 167 -8.59 -3.44 -25.51
N ASN A 168 -8.16 -4.43 -26.29
CA ASN A 168 -6.82 -4.44 -26.89
C ASN A 168 -6.64 -3.32 -27.95
N GLU A 169 -7.67 -2.97 -28.72
CA GLU A 169 -7.63 -1.77 -29.58
C GLU A 169 -7.53 -0.47 -28.77
N ARG A 170 -8.33 -0.33 -27.70
CA ARG A 170 -8.32 0.80 -26.76
C ARG A 170 -6.97 0.98 -26.08
N LEU A 171 -6.38 -0.10 -25.57
CA LEU A 171 -5.04 -0.11 -24.97
C LEU A 171 -3.98 0.36 -25.97
N LYS A 172 -4.02 -0.15 -27.21
CA LYS A 172 -3.12 0.27 -28.28
C LYS A 172 -3.29 1.75 -28.63
N GLN A 173 -4.52 2.28 -28.66
CA GLN A 173 -4.75 3.71 -28.85
C GLN A 173 -4.17 4.54 -27.69
N LEU A 174 -4.34 4.09 -26.45
CA LEU A 174 -3.82 4.76 -25.26
C LEU A 174 -2.28 4.81 -25.24
N THR A 175 -1.57 3.72 -25.60
CA THR A 175 -0.09 3.75 -25.63
C THR A 175 0.48 4.69 -26.70
N HIS A 176 -0.29 4.96 -27.76
CA HIS A 176 0.08 5.87 -28.86
C HIS A 176 -0.48 7.30 -28.70
N ALA A 177 -1.22 7.59 -27.62
CA ALA A 177 -1.92 8.87 -27.44
C ALA A 177 -0.98 10.10 -27.31
N ALA A 178 0.30 9.87 -27.00
CA ALA A 178 1.36 10.87 -27.07
C ALA A 178 2.71 10.17 -27.42
N PRO A 179 3.73 10.90 -27.92
CA PRO A 179 5.04 10.33 -28.23
C PRO A 179 5.75 9.71 -27.02
N VAL A 180 5.42 10.17 -25.81
CA VAL A 180 5.77 9.54 -24.53
C VAL A 180 4.48 9.43 -23.71
N MET A 181 4.13 8.23 -23.25
CA MET A 181 2.93 7.95 -22.46
C MET A 181 3.30 7.27 -21.14
N LEU A 182 2.87 7.86 -20.02
CA LEU A 182 3.09 7.33 -18.67
C LEU A 182 1.80 6.79 -18.06
N PHE A 183 1.71 5.47 -17.88
CA PHE A 183 0.64 4.84 -17.12
C PHE A 183 1.08 4.74 -15.66
N MET A 184 0.32 5.38 -14.75
CA MET A 184 0.75 5.63 -13.38
C MET A 184 -0.40 5.59 -12.36
N LYS A 185 -0.06 5.39 -11.09
CA LYS A 185 -1.00 5.44 -9.96
C LYS A 185 -1.17 6.91 -9.53
N GLY A 186 -2.30 7.54 -9.86
CA GLY A 186 -2.55 8.98 -9.67
C GLY A 186 -2.18 9.82 -10.89
N THR A 187 -1.96 11.13 -10.69
CA THR A 187 -1.61 12.08 -11.78
C THR A 187 -0.20 12.64 -11.61
N PRO A 188 0.42 13.28 -12.64
CA PRO A 188 1.74 13.91 -12.50
C PRO A 188 1.80 15.04 -11.47
N ASN A 189 0.65 15.62 -11.09
CA ASN A 189 0.56 16.63 -10.03
C ASN A 189 0.21 16.00 -8.68
N GLU A 190 -0.53 14.89 -8.68
CA GLU A 190 -0.98 14.16 -7.50
C GLU A 190 -0.64 12.66 -7.61
N PRO A 191 0.66 12.28 -7.55
CA PRO A 191 1.09 10.89 -7.69
C PRO A 191 0.84 10.10 -6.40
N LYS A 192 -0.06 9.10 -6.50
CA LYS A 192 -0.55 8.27 -5.38
C LYS A 192 0.39 7.12 -5.00
N CYS A 193 1.43 6.84 -5.79
CA CYS A 193 2.46 5.83 -5.51
C CYS A 193 3.88 6.45 -5.54
N GLY A 194 4.79 5.94 -4.71
CA GLY A 194 6.19 6.37 -4.66
C GLY A 194 6.94 6.19 -5.98
N PHE A 195 6.83 5.02 -6.61
CA PHE A 195 7.45 4.74 -7.91
C PHE A 195 6.90 5.66 -9.03
N SER A 196 5.57 5.87 -9.03
CA SER A 196 4.91 6.81 -9.94
C SER A 196 5.40 8.26 -9.74
N ARG A 197 5.65 8.69 -8.49
CA ARG A 197 6.23 10.00 -8.16
C ARG A 197 7.68 10.14 -8.64
N GLN A 198 8.49 9.09 -8.50
CA GLN A 198 9.88 9.09 -8.97
C GLN A 198 9.97 9.14 -10.50
N MET A 199 9.14 8.36 -11.23
CA MET A 199 9.10 8.41 -12.71
C MET A 199 8.75 9.81 -13.23
N VAL A 200 7.72 10.45 -12.63
CA VAL A 200 7.34 11.83 -12.94
C VAL A 200 8.46 12.83 -12.61
N GLY A 201 9.28 12.55 -11.60
CA GLY A 201 10.49 13.31 -11.29
C GLY A 201 11.51 13.25 -12.43
N ILE A 202 11.91 12.03 -12.82
CA ILE A 202 12.89 11.77 -13.90
C ILE A 202 12.45 12.44 -15.21
N LEU A 203 11.21 12.23 -15.65
CA LEU A 203 10.70 12.83 -16.89
C LEU A 203 10.71 14.36 -16.85
N ARG A 204 10.46 14.98 -15.68
CA ARG A 204 10.55 16.44 -15.51
C ARG A 204 11.99 16.95 -15.49
N GLU A 205 12.91 16.22 -14.86
CA GLU A 205 14.33 16.55 -14.77
C GLU A 205 15.00 16.51 -16.16
N HIS A 206 14.72 15.47 -16.94
CA HIS A 206 15.11 15.36 -18.35
C HIS A 206 14.25 16.22 -19.31
N GLN A 207 13.36 17.06 -18.79
CA GLN A 207 12.50 18.00 -19.55
C GLN A 207 11.58 17.35 -20.61
N ILE A 208 11.30 16.06 -20.45
CA ILE A 208 10.48 15.25 -21.36
C ILE A 208 9.01 15.67 -21.24
N LYS A 209 8.36 15.86 -22.38
CA LYS A 209 6.90 16.07 -22.45
C LYS A 209 6.22 14.73 -22.67
N PHE A 210 5.32 14.38 -21.75
CA PHE A 210 4.59 13.11 -21.76
C PHE A 210 3.09 13.34 -21.55
N GLY A 211 2.29 12.50 -22.21
CA GLY A 211 0.91 12.26 -21.79
C GLY A 211 0.87 11.26 -20.63
N PHE A 212 -0.25 11.19 -19.92
CA PHE A 212 -0.38 10.27 -18.79
C PHE A 212 -1.78 9.63 -18.74
N PHE A 213 -1.86 8.48 -18.08
CA PHE A 213 -3.11 7.82 -17.73
C PHE A 213 -3.06 7.38 -16.26
N ASP A 214 -4.13 7.69 -15.51
CA ASP A 214 -4.27 7.31 -14.09
C ASP A 214 -4.96 5.95 -14.01
N ILE A 215 -4.18 4.87 -13.85
CA ILE A 215 -4.72 3.50 -13.87
C ILE A 215 -5.58 3.15 -12.64
N LEU A 216 -5.75 4.08 -11.69
CA LEU A 216 -6.67 3.94 -10.55
C LEU A 216 -8.10 4.42 -10.87
N LYS A 217 -8.40 4.73 -12.14
CA LYS A 217 -9.73 5.16 -12.61
C LYS A 217 -10.41 4.17 -13.56
N ASP A 218 -9.71 3.11 -13.94
CA ASP A 218 -10.10 2.21 -15.03
C ASP A 218 -9.39 0.87 -14.83
N ASP A 219 -10.06 -0.07 -14.15
CA ASP A 219 -9.46 -1.38 -13.86
C ASP A 219 -9.31 -2.23 -15.13
N GLY A 220 -10.21 -2.06 -16.12
CA GLY A 220 -10.11 -2.70 -17.43
C GLY A 220 -8.79 -2.35 -18.13
N VAL A 221 -8.43 -1.08 -18.20
CA VAL A 221 -7.12 -0.63 -18.70
C VAL A 221 -5.99 -1.10 -17.77
N ARG A 222 -6.15 -1.03 -16.45
CA ARG A 222 -5.11 -1.44 -15.48
C ARG A 222 -4.71 -2.90 -15.58
N GLN A 223 -5.66 -3.82 -15.67
CA GLN A 223 -5.39 -5.26 -15.80
C GLN A 223 -5.10 -5.63 -17.26
N GLY A 224 -5.76 -4.98 -18.21
CA GLY A 224 -5.55 -5.17 -19.64
C GLY A 224 -4.13 -4.82 -20.08
N LEU A 225 -3.60 -3.66 -19.69
CA LEU A 225 -2.27 -3.22 -20.11
C LEU A 225 -1.15 -4.13 -19.58
N LYS A 226 -1.30 -4.70 -18.38
CA LYS A 226 -0.36 -5.72 -17.84
C LYS A 226 -0.25 -6.92 -18.79
N LYS A 227 -1.38 -7.42 -19.31
CA LYS A 227 -1.43 -8.55 -20.25
C LYS A 227 -0.90 -8.14 -21.63
N PHE A 228 -1.36 -7.00 -22.15
CA PHE A 228 -1.00 -6.45 -23.46
C PHE A 228 0.51 -6.23 -23.65
N SER A 229 1.22 -5.98 -22.55
CA SER A 229 2.65 -5.64 -22.54
C SER A 229 3.56 -6.68 -21.89
N ASP A 230 3.01 -7.78 -21.38
CA ASP A 230 3.69 -8.78 -20.55
C ASP A 230 4.47 -8.16 -19.36
N TRP A 231 3.93 -7.08 -18.78
CA TRP A 231 4.59 -6.31 -17.71
C TRP A 231 3.75 -6.22 -16.43
N PRO A 232 4.26 -6.69 -15.27
CA PRO A 232 3.42 -6.91 -14.08
C PRO A 232 3.10 -5.66 -13.25
N THR A 233 3.89 -4.59 -13.33
CA THR A 233 3.86 -3.46 -12.36
C THR A 233 3.55 -2.10 -12.99
N TYR A 234 3.41 -1.07 -12.14
CA TYR A 234 3.26 0.33 -12.52
C TYR A 234 4.19 1.23 -11.67
N PRO A 235 4.76 2.32 -12.21
CA PRO A 235 4.46 2.92 -13.52
C PRO A 235 5.00 2.12 -14.70
N GLN A 236 4.36 2.28 -15.86
CA GLN A 236 4.86 1.83 -17.16
C GLN A 236 5.10 3.03 -18.06
N LEU A 237 6.28 3.12 -18.66
CA LEU A 237 6.61 4.16 -19.63
C LEU A 237 6.60 3.60 -21.06
N TYR A 238 5.86 4.26 -21.94
CA TYR A 238 5.84 3.98 -23.37
C TYR A 238 6.46 5.15 -24.13
N ILE A 239 7.23 4.84 -25.18
CA ILE A 239 7.72 5.81 -26.16
C ILE A 239 7.27 5.31 -27.54
N LYS A 240 6.64 6.18 -28.33
CA LYS A 240 6.05 5.87 -29.66
C LYS A 240 5.07 4.68 -29.69
N GLY A 241 4.51 4.28 -28.55
CA GLY A 241 3.64 3.12 -28.42
C GLY A 241 4.34 1.82 -27.97
N GLU A 242 5.68 1.82 -27.85
CA GLU A 242 6.49 0.69 -27.38
C GLU A 242 6.85 0.82 -25.90
N LEU A 243 6.69 -0.26 -25.13
CA LEU A 243 7.03 -0.30 -23.70
C LEU A 243 8.55 -0.17 -23.51
N GLN A 244 8.97 0.85 -22.75
CA GLN A 244 10.34 1.04 -22.29
C GLN A 244 10.58 0.47 -20.88
N GLY A 245 9.51 0.09 -20.18
CA GLY A 245 9.55 -0.64 -18.91
C GLY A 245 9.07 0.17 -17.70
N GLY A 246 9.37 -0.38 -16.52
CA GLY A 246 9.11 0.24 -15.23
C GLY A 246 10.21 1.18 -14.74
N LEU A 247 10.03 1.76 -13.56
CA LEU A 247 10.94 2.79 -13.03
C LEU A 247 12.42 2.41 -13.04
N ASP A 248 12.76 1.21 -12.60
CA ASP A 248 14.16 0.85 -12.37
C ASP A 248 14.90 0.53 -13.67
N ILE A 249 14.21 0.01 -14.70
CA ILE A 249 14.76 -0.07 -16.07
C ILE A 249 15.02 1.34 -16.62
N ILE A 250 14.13 2.31 -16.39
CA ILE A 250 14.35 3.69 -16.87
C ILE A 250 15.53 4.35 -16.15
N LYS A 251 15.77 4.07 -14.86
CA LYS A 251 16.99 4.52 -14.17
C LYS A 251 18.24 3.88 -14.78
N GLU A 252 18.25 2.56 -14.92
CA GLU A 252 19.36 1.78 -15.51
C GLU A 252 19.69 2.26 -16.93
N SER A 253 18.66 2.48 -17.76
CA SER A 253 18.79 3.01 -19.13
C SER A 253 19.43 4.40 -19.17
N ILE A 254 19.16 5.27 -18.19
CA ILE A 254 19.74 6.61 -18.08
C ILE A 254 21.17 6.58 -17.48
N GLU A 255 21.46 5.60 -16.63
CA GLU A 255 22.81 5.35 -16.11
C GLU A 255 23.75 4.76 -17.18
N GLU A 256 23.22 3.96 -18.13
CA GLU A 256 23.96 3.47 -19.30
C GLU A 256 24.03 4.50 -20.45
N ASP A 257 22.95 5.23 -20.74
CA ASP A 257 22.86 6.23 -21.80
C ASP A 257 22.23 7.54 -21.31
N ALA A 258 23.05 8.56 -21.10
CA ALA A 258 22.61 9.88 -20.66
C ALA A 258 21.65 10.59 -21.66
N ASP A 259 21.71 10.21 -22.94
CA ASP A 259 20.86 10.74 -24.02
C ASP A 259 19.70 9.77 -24.37
N PHE A 260 19.45 8.74 -23.56
CA PHE A 260 18.45 7.68 -23.75
C PHE A 260 17.10 8.16 -24.30
N PHE A 261 16.50 9.19 -23.68
CA PHE A 261 15.20 9.71 -24.11
C PHE A 261 15.24 10.33 -25.51
N GLN A 262 16.36 10.94 -25.91
CA GLN A 262 16.53 11.51 -27.24
C GLN A 262 16.67 10.39 -28.27
N HIS A 263 17.50 9.38 -28.00
CA HIS A 263 17.66 8.21 -28.88
C HIS A 263 16.33 7.45 -29.06
N ALA A 264 15.59 7.17 -27.99
CA ALA A 264 14.28 6.53 -28.06
C ALA A 264 13.24 7.40 -28.82
N LEU A 265 13.32 8.74 -28.71
CA LEU A 265 12.48 9.66 -29.47
C LEU A 265 12.92 9.84 -30.93
N GLU A 266 14.10 9.38 -31.34
CA GLU A 266 14.60 9.45 -32.72
C GLU A 266 14.56 8.12 -33.50
N ALA A 267 14.53 6.96 -32.80
CA ALA A 267 14.44 5.61 -33.39
C ALA A 267 13.24 5.33 -34.33
#